data_AF-A0AAP0GCE4-F1
#
_entry.id   AF-A0AAP0GCE4-F1
#
_cell.length_a   1.000
_cell.length_b   1.000
_cell.length_c   1.000
_cell.angle_alpha   90.00
_cell.angle_beta   90.00
_cell.angle_gamma   90.00
#
_symmetry.space_group_name_H-M   'P 1'
#
loop_
_entity.id
_entity.type
_entity.pdbx_description
1 polymer ?
#
loop_
_entity_poly.entity_id
_entity_poly.type
_entity_poly.pdbx_seq_one_letter_code
_entity_poly.pdbx_strand_id
1 'polypeptide(L)'
;MFTGLTEQIIAGKYYLVDAGYPLKTGYLKPYPETRYHLSDFVRGSRPVQGRHEHFNKAHSSLRGVIERTFGVWKKKMAHFKQNAAVHLQETTLHCPCNNGLT
;
A
#
# COMPACT_ATOMS: atom_id res chain seq x y z
N MET A 1 -12.62 10.77 27.46
CA MET A 1 -11.56 9.77 27.21
C MET A 1 -12.01 8.85 26.09
N PHE A 2 -11.51 9.04 24.87
CA PHE A 2 -11.84 8.20 23.71
C PHE A 2 -10.77 7.11 23.56
N THR A 3 -10.95 5.97 24.23
CA THR A 3 -10.15 4.76 23.99
C THR A 3 -11.13 3.65 23.62
N GLY A 4 -11.36 3.39 22.33
CA GLY A 4 -12.41 2.40 22.01
C GLY A 4 -12.63 1.95 20.57
N LEU A 5 -11.87 2.40 19.59
CA LEU A 5 -11.88 1.76 18.26
C LEU A 5 -10.63 0.91 18.11
N THR A 6 -10.51 -0.14 18.93
CA THR A 6 -9.66 -1.27 18.53
C THR A 6 -10.27 -1.82 17.24
N GLU A 7 -9.50 -1.81 16.15
CA GLU A 7 -9.83 -2.50 14.90
C GLU A 7 -10.53 -3.81 15.24
N GLN A 8 -11.81 -3.94 14.88
CA GLN A 8 -12.59 -5.12 15.25
C GLN A 8 -12.12 -6.29 14.38
N ILE A 9 -11.11 -7.02 14.87
CA ILE A 9 -10.66 -8.27 14.28
C ILE A 9 -11.84 -9.23 14.35
N ILE A 10 -12.37 -9.60 13.19
CA ILE A 10 -13.42 -10.63 13.12
C ILE A 10 -12.80 -11.94 13.63
N ALA A 11 -13.36 -12.51 14.69
CA ALA A 11 -12.86 -13.76 15.27
C ALA A 11 -12.74 -14.84 14.19
N GLY A 12 -11.58 -15.50 14.13
CA GLY A 12 -11.27 -16.52 13.12
C GLY A 12 -10.82 -15.98 11.75
N LYS A 13 -10.69 -14.66 11.58
CA LYS A 13 -10.11 -14.05 10.37
C LYS A 13 -8.78 -13.38 10.68
N TYR A 14 -7.92 -13.38 9.67
CA TYR A 14 -6.60 -12.76 9.73
C TYR A 14 -6.40 -11.81 8.54
N TYR A 15 -5.79 -10.66 8.80
CA TYR A 15 -5.47 -9.66 7.80
C TYR A 15 -4.03 -9.82 7.35
N LEU A 16 -3.81 -9.93 6.04
CA LEU A 16 -2.48 -9.92 5.44
C LEU A 16 -1.94 -8.49 5.46
N VAL A 17 -0.75 -8.28 6.03
CA VAL A 17 -0.18 -6.92 6.17
C VAL A 17 1.26 -6.81 5.72
N ASP A 18 1.67 -5.58 5.45
CA ASP A 18 3.05 -5.27 5.09
C ASP A 18 4.00 -5.41 6.30
N ALA A 19 5.28 -5.62 6.05
CA ALA A 19 6.33 -5.71 7.05
C ALA A 19 6.46 -4.43 7.90
N GLY A 20 6.02 -3.28 7.37
CA GLY A 20 6.01 -2.01 8.10
C GLY A 20 4.92 -1.88 9.18
N TYR A 21 3.99 -2.83 9.27
CA TYR A 21 2.94 -2.78 10.30
C TYR A 21 3.42 -3.37 11.63
N PRO A 22 3.01 -2.77 12.77
CA PRO A 22 3.27 -3.37 14.08
C PRO A 22 2.61 -4.74 14.16
N LEU A 23 3.32 -5.70 14.77
CA LEU A 23 2.76 -7.04 14.99
C LEU A 23 1.62 -6.92 16.01
N LYS A 24 0.40 -7.16 15.54
CA LYS A 24 -0.82 -7.20 16.37
C LYS A 24 -1.54 -8.52 16.16
N THR A 25 -2.33 -8.93 17.15
CA THR A 25 -3.20 -10.10 17.04
C THR A 25 -4.19 -9.93 15.89
N GLY A 26 -4.31 -10.96 15.05
CA GLY A 26 -5.15 -10.92 13.84
C GLY A 26 -4.46 -10.38 12.59
N TYR A 27 -3.17 -10.02 12.68
CA TYR A 27 -2.36 -9.55 11.56
C TYR A 27 -1.30 -10.59 11.18
N LEU A 28 -1.25 -10.92 9.90
CA LEU A 28 -0.29 -11.81 9.29
C LEU A 28 0.75 -10.98 8.56
N LYS A 29 1.82 -10.64 9.27
CA LYS A 29 3.01 -10.01 8.69
C LYS A 29 3.97 -11.08 8.14
N PRO A 30 4.81 -10.75 7.15
CA PRO A 30 5.89 -11.61 6.72
C PRO A 30 6.83 -11.97 7.88
N TYR A 31 7.40 -13.17 7.86
CA TYR A 31 8.47 -13.53 8.77
C TYR A 31 9.73 -12.73 8.40
N PRO A 32 10.37 -12.06 9.38
CA PRO A 32 11.64 -11.36 9.15
C PRO A 32 12.76 -12.37 8.85
N GLU A 33 13.88 -11.89 8.34
CA GLU A 33 15.11 -12.68 8.10
C GLU A 33 14.95 -13.89 7.17
N THR A 34 13.89 -13.95 6.37
CA THR A 34 13.65 -15.03 5.41
C THR A 34 13.32 -14.46 4.04
N ARG A 35 13.63 -15.20 2.96
CA ARG A 35 13.36 -14.75 1.58
C ARG A 35 11.90 -14.34 1.43
N TYR A 36 11.66 -13.19 0.81
CA TYR A 36 10.32 -12.62 0.67
C TYR A 36 9.93 -12.40 -0.79
N HIS A 37 10.84 -11.92 -1.65
CA HIS A 37 10.46 -11.57 -3.02
C HIS A 37 10.24 -12.83 -3.87
N LEU A 38 9.15 -12.85 -4.64
CA LEU A 38 8.83 -13.92 -5.58
C LEU A 38 10.00 -14.22 -6.53
N SER A 39 10.71 -13.18 -6.96
CA SER A 39 11.90 -13.26 -7.81
C SER A 39 13.02 -14.11 -7.19
N ASP A 40 13.18 -14.06 -5.86
CA ASP A 40 14.23 -14.81 -5.15
C ASP A 40 13.92 -16.31 -5.11
N PHE A 41 12.65 -16.69 -5.25
CA PHE A 41 12.20 -18.06 -5.31
C PHE A 41 12.22 -18.65 -6.73
N VAL A 42 12.07 -17.82 -7.76
CA VAL A 42 12.12 -18.25 -9.17
C VAL A 42 13.57 -18.30 -9.67
N ARG A 43 14.38 -17.32 -9.26
CA ARG A 43 15.77 -17.16 -9.74
C ARG A 43 16.78 -17.90 -8.86
N GLY A 44 16.42 -18.22 -7.62
CA GLY A 44 17.23 -19.03 -6.72
C GLY A 44 17.13 -20.51 -7.06
N SER A 45 18.25 -21.15 -7.39
CA SER A 45 18.34 -22.61 -7.61
C SER A 45 18.03 -23.45 -6.34
N ARG A 46 17.93 -22.78 -5.18
CA ARG A 46 17.66 -23.40 -3.88
C ARG A 46 16.15 -23.48 -3.60
N PRO A 47 15.64 -24.68 -3.26
CA PRO A 47 14.22 -24.87 -2.93
C PRO A 47 13.80 -24.01 -1.74
N VAL A 48 12.49 -23.86 -1.56
CA VAL A 48 11.91 -23.17 -0.39
C VAL A 48 12.20 -24.02 0.85
N GLN A 49 12.81 -23.44 1.88
CA GLN A 49 13.24 -24.14 3.07
C GLN A 49 12.45 -23.68 4.29
N GLY A 50 11.86 -24.65 5.01
CA GLY A 50 11.18 -24.40 6.27
C GLY A 50 9.82 -23.70 6.13
N ARG A 51 9.07 -23.67 7.24
CA ARG A 51 7.69 -23.16 7.28
C ARG A 51 7.61 -21.66 6.99
N HIS A 52 8.60 -20.88 7.43
CA HIS A 52 8.61 -19.42 7.27
C HIS A 52 8.79 -18.98 5.82
N GLU A 53 9.69 -19.62 5.04
CA GLU A 53 9.85 -19.27 3.63
C GLU A 53 8.62 -19.70 2.80
N HIS A 54 7.97 -20.81 3.14
CA HIS A 54 6.72 -21.23 2.49
C HIS A 54 5.61 -20.20 2.74
N PHE A 55 5.47 -19.76 3.99
CA PHE A 55 4.54 -18.71 4.35
C PHE A 55 4.87 -17.41 3.60
N ASN A 56 6.13 -16.96 3.60
CA ASN A 56 6.53 -15.72 2.93
C ASN A 56 6.31 -15.78 1.41
N LYS A 57 6.59 -16.92 0.77
CA LYS A 57 6.30 -17.12 -0.66
C LYS A 57 4.80 -16.99 -0.95
N ALA A 58 3.96 -17.63 -0.14
CA ALA A 58 2.50 -17.54 -0.27
C ALA A 58 2.00 -16.11 0.00
N HIS A 59 2.52 -15.47 1.04
CA HIS A 59 2.24 -14.08 1.41
C HIS A 59 2.55 -13.13 0.25
N SER A 60 3.74 -13.21 -0.34
CA SER A 60 4.15 -12.38 -1.47
C SER A 60 3.32 -12.63 -2.73
N SER A 61 2.95 -13.88 -3.00
CA SER A 61 2.05 -14.23 -4.10
C SER A 61 0.69 -13.56 -3.93
N LEU A 62 0.07 -13.71 -2.75
CA LEU A 62 -1.24 -13.15 -2.45
C LEU A 62 -1.21 -11.62 -2.48
N ARG A 63 -0.19 -11.00 -1.88
CA ARG A 63 0.03 -9.56 -1.95
C ARG A 63 0.12 -9.07 -3.39
N GLY A 64 0.88 -9.77 -4.23
CA GLY A 64 1.01 -9.41 -5.64
C GLY A 64 -0.30 -9.50 -6.42
N VAL A 65 -1.24 -10.38 -6.04
CA VAL A 65 -2.61 -10.39 -6.60
C VAL A 65 -3.37 -9.15 -6.15
N ILE A 66 -3.38 -8.87 -4.85
CA ILE A 66 -4.07 -7.73 -4.25
C ILE A 66 -3.59 -6.41 -4.88
N GLU A 67 -2.28 -6.18 -4.93
CA GLU A 67 -1.68 -4.97 -5.51
C GLU A 67 -1.99 -4.81 -7.00
N ARG A 68 -1.96 -5.89 -7.79
CA ARG A 68 -2.34 -5.83 -9.21
C ARG A 68 -3.81 -5.47 -9.40
N THR A 69 -4.70 -6.07 -8.62
CA THR A 69 -6.13 -5.75 -8.64
C THR A 69 -6.38 -4.29 -8.30
N PHE A 70 -5.77 -3.80 -7.22
CA PHE A 70 -5.86 -2.39 -6.85
C PHE A 70 -5.21 -1.46 -7.89
N GLY A 71 -4.11 -1.89 -8.53
CA GLY A 71 -3.46 -1.15 -9.60
C GLY A 71 -4.36 -0.97 -10.82
N VAL A 72 -5.02 -2.04 -11.27
CA VAL A 72 -6.02 -1.99 -12.36
C VAL A 72 -7.19 -1.11 -11.98
N TRP A 73 -7.70 -1.27 -10.76
CA TRP A 73 -8.82 -0.47 -10.27
C TRP A 73 -8.48 1.02 -10.23
N LYS A 74 -7.31 1.40 -9.73
CA LYS A 74 -6.83 2.79 -9.73
C LYS A 74 -6.73 3.37 -11.14
N LYS A 75 -6.19 2.60 -12.11
CA LYS A 75 -6.14 3.04 -13.52
C LYS A 75 -7.54 3.25 -14.09
N LYS A 76 -8.45 2.29 -13.87
CA LYS A 76 -9.85 2.37 -14.32
C LYS A 76 -10.59 3.58 -13.72
N MET A 77 -10.37 3.85 -12.43
CA MET A 77 -10.96 5.01 -11.74
C MET A 77 -10.31 6.33 -12.14
N ALA A 78 -9.04 6.33 -12.58
CA ALA A 78 -8.39 7.53 -13.14
C ALA A 78 -9.04 7.96 -14.47
N HIS A 79 -9.53 7.02 -15.29
CA HIS A 79 -10.34 7.36 -16.47
C HIS A 79 -11.63 8.10 -16.08
N PHE A 80 -12.22 7.79 -14.93
CA PHE A 80 -13.42 8.48 -14.45
C PHE A 80 -13.12 9.89 -13.89
N LYS A 81 -11.86 10.21 -13.58
CA LYS A 81 -11.45 11.55 -13.09
C LYS A 81 -11.28 12.60 -14.20
N GLN A 82 -11.36 12.24 -15.48
CA GLN A 82 -11.25 13.20 -16.60
C GLN A 82 -12.42 14.19 -16.70
N ASN A 83 -13.46 14.07 -15.87
CA ASN A 83 -14.58 15.03 -15.78
C ASN A 83 -14.61 15.84 -14.47
N ALA A 84 -13.49 15.97 -13.77
CA ALA A 84 -13.38 16.82 -12.57
C ALA A 84 -12.46 18.04 -12.74
N ALA A 85 -12.10 18.38 -13.98
CA ALA A 85 -11.44 19.64 -14.32
C ALA A 85 -12.45 20.64 -14.89
N VAL A 86 -13.52 20.94 -14.13
CA VAL A 86 -14.21 22.21 -14.32
C VAL A 86 -13.40 23.25 -13.55
N HIS A 87 -12.53 23.93 -14.30
CA HIS A 87 -12.16 25.33 -14.11
C HIS A 87 -11.70 25.72 -12.70
N LEU A 88 -10.49 25.30 -12.32
CA LEU A 88 -9.68 26.19 -11.48
C LEU A 88 -9.16 27.29 -12.41
N GLN A 89 -9.95 28.35 -12.52
CA GLN A 89 -9.45 29.64 -13.00
C GLN A 89 -8.34 30.02 -12.04
N GLU A 90 -7.09 29.84 -12.47
CA GLU A 90 -5.93 30.46 -11.84
C GLU A 90 -6.16 31.97 -11.95
N THR A 91 -6.78 32.57 -10.94
CA THR A 91 -6.67 34.01 -10.73
C THR A 91 -5.27 34.27 -10.22
N THR A 92 -4.38 34.52 -11.18
CA THR A 92 -3.12 35.20 -10.99
C THR A 92 -3.39 36.47 -10.19
N LEU A 93 -3.11 36.48 -8.88
CA LEU A 93 -2.85 37.73 -8.18
C LEU A 93 -1.46 38.19 -8.62
N HIS A 94 -1.43 38.75 -9.83
CA HIS A 94 -0.36 39.62 -10.29
C HIS A 94 -0.33 40.82 -9.34
N CYS A 95 0.58 40.80 -8.37
CA CYS A 95 0.85 41.94 -7.51
C CYS A 95 1.38 43.07 -8.42
N PRO A 96 0.70 44.22 -8.54
CA PRO A 96 1.21 45.33 -9.33
C PRO A 96 2.44 45.88 -8.62
N CYS A 97 3.59 45.84 -9.29
CA CYS A 97 4.73 46.65 -8.90
C CYS A 97 4.34 48.13 -8.99
N ASN A 98 4.61 48.91 -7.94
CA ASN A 98 4.96 50.31 -8.09
C ASN A 98 5.74 50.82 -6.86
N ASN A 99 7.05 50.96 -7.08
CA ASN A 99 7.86 52.17 -6.87
C ASN A 99 7.45 53.12 -5.73
N GLY A 100 8.33 53.24 -4.73
CA GLY A 100 8.29 54.36 -3.79
C GLY A 100 9.06 54.12 -2.51
N LEU A 101 10.39 54.15 -2.57
CA LEU A 101 11.22 54.45 -1.40
C LEU A 101 12.28 55.47 -1.82
N THR A 102 12.03 56.71 -1.40
CA THR A 102 13.02 57.71 -0.99
C THR A 102 14.02 57.12 -0.01
#